data_AF-A0AAJ1RE45-F1
#
_entry.id   AF-A0AAJ1RE45-F1
#
_cell.length_a   1.000
_cell.length_b   1.000
_cell.length_c   1.000
_cell.angle_alpha   90.00
_cell.angle_beta   90.00
_cell.angle_gamma   90.00
#
_symmetry.space_group_name_H-M   'P 1'
#
loop_
_entity.id
_entity.type
_entity.pdbx_description
1 polymer ?
#
loop_
_entity_poly.entity_id
_entity_poly.type
_entity_poly.pdbx_seq_one_letter_code
_entity_poly.pdbx_strand_id
1 'polypeptide(L)'
;MKNIGKISTCRATIVLITALAFFFTFLFVPLNQNAVLAKSSKIHLKLDGKKNIIGTVLLNANNDRKATISGKISGASKVTIAQVTGGDSVFHVKATDGKFAEEITLPQGQNKVMLLVQASKYYKSHSLKTIHNVQIKSANYDAETAAAASSKLAAKSKSLATGNWTVGKDIQPGWYTATSTGGSGNFQTEDGEINVILSTQVDNDMGQIDSYRIHIKTGQTVQISGLQGVHFQAISKHPKISGGTISAGFYRIGKDIKPGRYKISAVQGSGNVQTNDGEVNEILATNPDSSMGQVGNTTVDLSKGEILMTDLEQVSLTQQ
;
A
#
# COMPACT_ATOMS: atom_id res chain seq x y z
N MET A 1 -45.96 71.98 11.16
CA MET A 1 -45.65 72.35 9.76
C MET A 1 -45.05 71.14 9.06
N LYS A 2 -45.57 70.84 7.87
CA LYS A 2 -45.12 69.74 7.00
C LYS A 2 -43.66 69.94 6.58
N ASN A 3 -42.85 68.88 6.60
CA ASN A 3 -42.14 68.51 5.37
C ASN A 3 -41.76 67.04 5.35
N ILE A 4 -41.98 66.45 4.18
CA ILE A 4 -41.84 65.04 3.81
C ILE A 4 -40.59 64.92 2.94
N GLY A 5 -39.79 63.88 3.14
CA GLY A 5 -38.71 63.47 2.23
C GLY A 5 -37.98 62.25 2.76
N LYS A 6 -38.54 61.04 2.62
CA LYS A 6 -38.26 60.02 1.57
C LYS A 6 -36.91 59.28 1.70
N ILE A 7 -37.04 57.95 1.84
CA ILE A 7 -36.12 56.86 1.40
C ILE A 7 -34.87 56.71 2.29
N SER A 8 -34.43 55.54 2.79
CA SER A 8 -34.43 54.18 2.26
C SER A 8 -34.31 53.16 3.39
N THR A 9 -35.03 52.05 3.29
CA THR A 9 -34.85 50.84 4.11
C THR A 9 -33.52 50.15 3.80
N CYS A 10 -32.61 50.12 4.75
CA CYS A 10 -31.41 49.29 4.68
C CYS A 10 -31.77 47.86 5.11
N ARG A 11 -31.84 46.95 4.12
CA ARG A 11 -31.98 45.51 4.33
C ARG A 11 -30.65 44.93 4.83
N ALA A 12 -30.73 44.06 5.82
CA ALA A 12 -29.63 43.24 6.28
C ALA A 12 -29.08 42.37 5.13
N THR A 13 -27.79 42.54 4.85
CA THR A 13 -27.02 41.66 3.95
C THR A 13 -26.80 40.34 4.66
N ILE A 14 -27.63 39.34 4.35
CA ILE A 14 -27.31 37.94 4.59
C ILE A 14 -26.31 37.53 3.52
N VAL A 15 -25.04 37.35 3.92
CA VAL A 15 -24.05 36.68 3.08
C VAL A 15 -24.38 35.20 3.07
N LEU A 16 -25.07 34.77 2.02
CA LEU A 16 -25.31 33.36 1.73
C LEU A 16 -23.99 32.77 1.21
N ILE A 17 -23.26 32.05 2.06
CA ILE A 17 -22.15 31.21 1.61
C ILE A 17 -22.76 30.00 0.92
N THR A 18 -22.85 30.06 -0.41
CA THR A 18 -23.17 28.91 -1.26
C THR A 18 -22.05 27.87 -1.13
N ALA A 19 -22.35 26.76 -0.45
CA ALA A 19 -21.56 25.55 -0.50
C ALA A 19 -21.60 24.99 -1.94
N LEU A 20 -20.47 25.07 -2.64
CA LEU A 20 -20.26 24.45 -3.94
C LEU A 20 -20.14 22.92 -3.72
N ALA A 21 -21.25 22.21 -3.76
CA ALA A 21 -21.27 20.76 -3.79
C ALA A 21 -20.73 20.28 -5.15
N PHE A 22 -19.49 19.80 -5.18
CA PHE A 22 -18.94 19.06 -6.32
C PHE A 22 -19.68 17.72 -6.44
N PHE A 23 -20.79 17.73 -7.18
CA PHE A 23 -21.44 16.52 -7.67
C PHE A 23 -20.54 15.91 -8.75
N PHE A 24 -19.79 14.87 -8.40
CA PHE A 24 -19.21 13.96 -9.39
C PHE A 24 -20.35 13.10 -9.95
N THR A 25 -21.06 13.61 -10.96
CA THR A 25 -21.89 12.77 -11.83
C THR A 25 -20.96 11.81 -12.56
N PHE A 26 -20.89 10.56 -12.08
CA PHE A 26 -20.50 9.44 -12.93
C PHE A 26 -21.50 9.41 -14.10
N LEU A 27 -21.06 9.80 -15.29
CA LEU A 27 -21.75 9.39 -16.52
C LEU A 27 -21.66 7.86 -16.57
N PHE A 28 -22.74 7.20 -16.13
CA PHE A 28 -23.05 5.86 -16.60
C PHE A 28 -23.27 5.99 -18.11
N VAL A 29 -22.29 5.56 -18.91
CA VAL A 29 -22.52 5.31 -20.33
C VAL A 29 -23.35 4.02 -20.39
N PRO A 30 -24.63 4.05 -20.81
CA PRO A 30 -25.39 2.84 -20.97
C PRO A 30 -24.73 1.99 -22.07
N LEU A 31 -24.52 0.70 -21.79
CA LEU A 31 -24.13 -0.27 -22.81
C LEU A 31 -25.23 -0.30 -23.88
N ASN A 32 -24.96 0.33 -25.02
CA ASN A 32 -25.83 0.24 -26.19
C ASN A 32 -25.74 -1.18 -26.74
N GLN A 33 -26.81 -1.98 -26.53
CA GLN A 33 -26.86 -3.39 -26.89
C GLN A 33 -27.16 -3.67 -28.38
N ASN A 34 -27.32 -2.67 -29.24
CA ASN A 34 -27.66 -2.92 -30.65
C ASN A 34 -26.64 -2.29 -31.61
N ALA A 35 -25.68 -3.10 -32.07
CA ALA A 35 -24.89 -2.77 -33.24
C ALA A 35 -24.48 -4.04 -34.02
N VAL A 36 -25.24 -4.25 -35.11
CA VAL A 36 -24.99 -4.97 -36.37
C VAL A 36 -23.73 -5.86 -36.43
N LEU A 37 -23.98 -7.15 -36.67
CA LEU A 37 -23.01 -8.22 -36.87
C LEU A 37 -22.22 -8.05 -38.18
N ALA A 38 -20.99 -7.52 -38.08
CA ALA A 38 -19.94 -7.73 -39.09
C ALA A 38 -19.02 -8.88 -38.64
N LYS A 39 -18.70 -9.80 -39.56
CA LYS A 39 -17.97 -11.05 -39.27
C LYS A 39 -16.49 -10.81 -38.91
N SER A 40 -16.15 -11.25 -37.70
CA SER A 40 -14.84 -11.68 -37.17
C SER A 40 -14.00 -10.70 -36.31
N SER A 41 -13.99 -10.98 -35.00
CA SER A 41 -12.80 -11.22 -34.14
C SER A 41 -13.29 -11.66 -32.76
N LYS A 42 -13.75 -12.92 -32.66
CA LYS A 42 -14.13 -13.53 -31.38
C LYS A 42 -12.88 -14.09 -30.70
N ILE A 43 -12.56 -13.62 -29.50
CA ILE A 43 -11.61 -14.29 -28.61
C ILE A 43 -12.39 -15.39 -27.90
N HIS A 44 -11.91 -16.63 -27.95
CA HIS A 44 -12.45 -17.73 -27.18
C HIS A 44 -11.42 -18.11 -26.13
N LEU A 45 -11.59 -17.62 -24.91
CA LEU A 45 -10.81 -18.04 -23.75
C LEU A 45 -11.18 -19.48 -23.40
N LYS A 46 -10.18 -20.29 -23.08
CA LYS A 46 -10.38 -21.66 -22.59
C LYS A 46 -9.84 -21.75 -21.16
N LEU A 47 -10.69 -22.19 -20.25
CA LEU A 47 -10.28 -22.93 -19.06
C LEU A 47 -10.69 -24.39 -19.27
N ASP A 48 -9.76 -25.31 -19.07
CA ASP A 48 -10.04 -26.72 -18.80
C ASP A 48 -11.12 -27.34 -19.72
N GLY A 49 -10.98 -27.12 -21.02
CA GLY A 49 -11.80 -27.79 -22.03
C GLY A 49 -13.21 -27.24 -22.26
N LYS A 50 -13.73 -26.27 -21.48
CA LYS A 50 -15.07 -25.69 -21.70
C LYS A 50 -15.04 -24.53 -22.71
N LYS A 51 -15.90 -24.58 -23.74
CA LYS A 51 -16.02 -23.57 -24.81
C LYS A 51 -17.10 -22.53 -24.47
N ASN A 52 -16.91 -21.32 -25.02
CA ASN A 52 -17.90 -20.22 -25.08
C ASN A 52 -18.26 -19.53 -23.75
N ILE A 53 -17.25 -19.02 -23.04
CA ILE A 53 -17.52 -18.09 -21.94
C ILE A 53 -17.55 -16.67 -22.50
N ILE A 54 -18.76 -16.14 -22.71
CA ILE A 54 -19.00 -14.70 -22.77
C ILE A 54 -19.19 -14.26 -21.32
N GLY A 55 -18.20 -13.60 -20.71
CA GLY A 55 -18.26 -13.17 -19.32
C GLY A 55 -16.91 -13.18 -18.61
N THR A 56 -16.96 -12.97 -17.29
CA THR A 56 -15.77 -13.04 -16.42
C THR A 56 -15.27 -14.48 -16.32
N VAL A 57 -14.02 -14.72 -16.69
CA VAL A 57 -13.36 -16.02 -16.49
C VAL A 57 -12.63 -15.98 -15.16
N LEU A 58 -12.91 -16.94 -14.27
CA LEU A 58 -12.19 -17.09 -13.00
C LEU A 58 -11.08 -18.13 -13.16
N LEU A 59 -9.85 -17.73 -12.84
CA LEU A 59 -8.65 -18.54 -12.77
C LEU A 59 -8.16 -18.63 -11.32
N ASN A 60 -7.68 -19.81 -10.93
CA ASN A 60 -6.94 -19.97 -9.68
C ASN A 60 -5.45 -20.01 -10.02
N ALA A 61 -4.66 -19.20 -9.33
CA ALA A 61 -3.21 -19.32 -9.35
C ALA A 61 -2.77 -20.58 -8.60
N ASN A 62 -1.60 -21.11 -8.95
CA ASN A 62 -0.92 -22.15 -8.20
C ASN A 62 -0.30 -21.57 -6.91
N ASN A 63 0.39 -22.43 -6.15
CA ASN A 63 1.07 -22.02 -4.91
C ASN A 63 2.21 -21.01 -5.14
N ASP A 64 2.78 -20.98 -6.34
CA ASP A 64 3.78 -19.98 -6.76
C ASP A 64 3.15 -18.67 -7.23
N ARG A 65 1.85 -18.49 -7.00
CA ARG A 65 1.06 -17.32 -7.41
C ARG A 65 1.01 -17.13 -8.93
N LYS A 66 1.17 -18.19 -9.72
CA LYS A 66 1.13 -18.17 -11.19
C LYS A 66 -0.17 -18.75 -11.74
N ALA A 67 -0.72 -18.13 -12.78
CA ALA A 67 -1.87 -18.64 -13.53
C ALA A 67 -1.66 -18.47 -15.04
N THR A 68 -1.97 -19.51 -15.82
CA THR A 68 -1.84 -19.46 -17.28
C THR A 68 -3.14 -19.04 -17.93
N ILE A 69 -3.10 -17.95 -18.69
CA ILE A 69 -4.21 -17.52 -19.55
C ILE A 69 -3.96 -18.06 -20.94
N SER A 70 -4.87 -18.88 -21.47
CA SER A 70 -4.76 -19.39 -22.83
C SER A 70 -6.08 -19.30 -23.60
N GLY A 71 -5.99 -19.24 -24.92
CA GLY A 71 -7.17 -19.12 -25.75
C GLY A 71 -6.90 -19.26 -27.24
N LYS A 72 -7.98 -19.13 -28.01
CA LYS A 72 -7.93 -19.03 -29.47
C LYS A 72 -8.43 -17.67 -29.93
N ILE A 73 -7.75 -17.10 -30.91
CA ILE A 73 -8.14 -15.88 -31.62
C ILE A 73 -8.25 -16.15 -33.11
N SER A 74 -9.16 -15.44 -33.78
CA SER A 74 -9.34 -15.49 -35.22
C SER A 74 -9.32 -14.07 -35.77
N GLY A 75 -8.63 -13.85 -36.90
CA GLY A 75 -8.53 -12.54 -37.57
C GLY A 75 -7.50 -11.58 -36.98
N ALA A 76 -6.73 -12.00 -35.97
CA ALA A 76 -5.62 -11.24 -35.38
C ALA A 76 -4.42 -12.16 -35.09
N SER A 77 -3.22 -11.59 -35.03
CA SER A 77 -1.96 -12.30 -34.76
C SER A 77 -1.36 -12.00 -33.40
N LYS A 78 -1.93 -11.07 -32.62
CA LYS A 78 -1.51 -10.79 -31.24
C LYS A 78 -2.71 -10.51 -30.33
N VAL A 79 -2.51 -10.78 -29.05
CA VAL A 79 -3.40 -10.48 -27.94
C VAL A 79 -2.68 -9.54 -27.00
N THR A 80 -3.39 -8.55 -26.48
CA THR A 80 -2.92 -7.73 -25.36
C THR A 80 -3.69 -8.16 -24.11
N ILE A 81 -2.95 -8.44 -23.05
CA ILE A 81 -3.47 -8.69 -21.71
C ILE A 81 -3.00 -7.52 -20.84
N ALA A 82 -3.95 -6.77 -20.30
CA ALA A 82 -3.65 -5.60 -19.47
C ALA A 82 -4.23 -5.80 -18.07
N GLN A 83 -3.43 -5.55 -17.04
CA GLN A 83 -3.92 -5.53 -15.67
C GLN A 83 -4.75 -4.27 -15.41
N VAL A 84 -5.92 -4.43 -14.81
CA VAL A 84 -6.87 -3.34 -14.51
C VAL A 84 -6.80 -2.93 -13.04
N THR A 85 -6.46 -3.88 -12.16
CA THR A 85 -6.36 -3.66 -10.71
C THR A 85 -5.18 -4.46 -10.16
N GLY A 86 -4.36 -3.80 -9.34
CA GLY A 86 -3.23 -4.40 -8.63
C GLY A 86 -1.85 -4.29 -9.31
N GLY A 87 -1.70 -3.49 -10.37
CA GLY A 87 -0.43 -3.27 -11.10
C GLY A 87 -0.63 -2.63 -12.48
N ASP A 88 0.46 -2.17 -13.11
CA ASP A 88 0.49 -1.51 -14.44
C ASP A 88 1.01 -2.43 -15.57
N SER A 89 1.00 -3.74 -15.37
CA SER A 89 1.57 -4.69 -16.33
C SER A 89 0.69 -4.83 -17.58
N VAL A 90 1.34 -4.67 -18.74
CA VAL A 90 0.75 -4.92 -20.06
C VAL A 90 1.58 -5.97 -20.78
N PHE A 91 0.96 -7.08 -21.14
CA PHE A 91 1.59 -8.20 -21.83
C PHE A 91 1.11 -8.24 -23.28
N HIS A 92 2.05 -8.27 -24.22
CA HIS A 92 1.79 -8.42 -25.64
C HIS A 92 2.10 -9.85 -26.08
N VAL A 93 1.07 -10.67 -26.19
CA VAL A 93 1.19 -12.10 -26.45
C VAL A 93 1.01 -12.35 -27.95
N LYS A 94 2.01 -12.98 -28.58
CA LYS A 94 1.89 -13.41 -29.99
C LYS A 94 1.01 -14.65 -30.06
N ALA A 95 0.10 -14.68 -31.03
CA ALA A 95 -0.65 -15.89 -31.34
C ALA A 95 0.04 -16.69 -32.44
N THR A 96 0.22 -17.98 -32.22
CA THR A 96 0.73 -18.95 -33.21
C THR A 96 -0.41 -19.88 -33.60
N ASP A 97 -0.71 -19.97 -34.89
CA ASP A 97 -1.87 -20.72 -35.43
C ASP A 97 -3.21 -20.35 -34.75
N GLY A 98 -3.37 -19.07 -34.44
CA GLY A 98 -4.55 -18.54 -33.76
C GLY A 98 -4.68 -19.00 -32.31
N LYS A 99 -3.65 -19.54 -31.67
CA LYS A 99 -3.60 -19.90 -30.25
C LYS A 99 -2.63 -18.99 -29.51
N PHE A 100 -2.93 -18.66 -28.26
CA PHE A 100 -2.04 -17.92 -27.37
C PHE A 100 -2.06 -18.53 -25.97
N ALA A 101 -0.97 -18.34 -25.23
CA ALA A 101 -0.85 -18.65 -23.81
C ALA A 101 0.13 -17.66 -23.17
N GLU A 102 -0.18 -17.21 -21.96
CA GLU A 102 0.68 -16.32 -21.16
C GLU A 102 0.58 -16.73 -19.69
N GLU A 103 1.73 -16.84 -19.01
CA GLU A 103 1.78 -17.05 -17.57
C GLU A 103 1.73 -15.70 -16.86
N ILE A 104 0.74 -15.52 -16.00
CA ILE A 104 0.59 -14.31 -15.18
C ILE A 104 0.94 -14.64 -13.75
N THR A 105 1.83 -13.84 -13.15
CA THR A 105 2.13 -13.91 -11.72
C THR A 105 1.26 -12.90 -10.97
N LEU A 106 0.52 -13.37 -9.98
CA LEU A 106 -0.31 -12.55 -9.09
C LEU A 106 0.61 -11.74 -8.16
N PRO A 107 0.56 -10.39 -8.21
CA PRO A 107 1.46 -9.53 -7.45
C PRO A 107 1.44 -9.82 -5.95
N GLN A 108 2.59 -9.70 -5.28
CA GLN A 108 2.67 -9.90 -3.83
C GLN A 108 1.70 -8.97 -3.09
N GLY A 109 1.01 -9.50 -2.08
CA GLY A 109 0.00 -8.77 -1.30
C GLY A 109 -1.37 -8.58 -1.98
N GLN A 110 -1.56 -9.03 -3.23
CA GLN A 110 -2.86 -9.02 -3.89
C GLN A 110 -3.49 -10.41 -3.86
N ASN A 111 -4.61 -10.60 -3.16
CA ASN A 111 -5.31 -11.90 -3.17
C ASN A 111 -6.07 -12.16 -4.49
N LYS A 112 -6.32 -11.11 -5.30
CA LYS A 112 -7.01 -11.19 -6.58
C LYS A 112 -6.60 -10.05 -7.52
N VAL A 113 -6.57 -10.31 -8.82
CA VAL A 113 -6.43 -9.27 -9.86
C VAL A 113 -7.49 -9.41 -10.94
N MET A 114 -7.84 -8.29 -11.58
CA MET A 114 -8.66 -8.26 -12.78
C MET A 114 -7.81 -7.88 -13.99
N LEU A 115 -7.97 -8.63 -15.08
CA LEU A 115 -7.27 -8.41 -16.34
C LEU A 115 -8.27 -8.20 -17.48
N LEU A 116 -7.88 -7.36 -18.42
CA LEU A 116 -8.54 -7.17 -19.72
C LEU A 116 -7.76 -7.92 -20.78
N VAL A 117 -8.46 -8.77 -21.54
CA VAL A 117 -7.89 -9.46 -22.70
C VAL A 117 -8.53 -8.93 -23.98
N GLN A 118 -7.71 -8.43 -24.89
CA GLN A 118 -8.14 -7.81 -26.15
C GLN A 118 -7.23 -8.22 -27.34
N ALA A 119 -7.76 -8.22 -28.57
CA ALA A 119 -6.98 -8.52 -29.77
C ALA A 119 -6.26 -7.25 -30.27
N SER A 120 -5.00 -7.36 -30.68
CA SER A 120 -4.10 -6.22 -30.89
C SER A 120 -4.44 -5.29 -32.07
N LYS A 121 -5.31 -5.69 -33.00
CA LYS A 121 -5.71 -4.85 -34.14
C LYS A 121 -6.50 -3.59 -33.71
N TYR A 122 -6.81 -3.48 -32.41
CA TYR A 122 -7.76 -2.52 -31.84
C TYR A 122 -7.19 -1.59 -30.76
N TYR A 123 -5.90 -1.66 -30.41
CA TYR A 123 -5.33 -0.74 -29.40
C TYR A 123 -5.32 0.74 -29.86
N LYS A 124 -5.29 0.99 -31.19
CA LYS A 124 -5.28 2.35 -31.79
C LYS A 124 -6.60 2.77 -32.47
N SER A 125 -7.55 1.85 -32.61
CA SER A 125 -8.82 2.09 -33.33
C SER A 125 -9.97 1.92 -32.35
N HIS A 126 -10.71 3.00 -32.10
CA HIS A 126 -11.84 3.07 -31.15
C HIS A 126 -13.04 2.19 -31.53
N SER A 127 -12.88 1.23 -32.46
CA SER A 127 -13.97 0.39 -32.95
C SER A 127 -13.54 -1.08 -33.10
N LEU A 128 -13.95 -1.86 -32.08
CA LEU A 128 -14.42 -3.28 -32.04
C LEU A 128 -13.77 -4.02 -30.86
N LYS A 129 -14.41 -4.91 -30.08
CA LYS A 129 -15.79 -5.14 -29.61
C LYS A 129 -15.80 -6.38 -28.67
N THR A 130 -14.66 -7.05 -28.48
CA THR A 130 -14.54 -8.22 -27.61
C THR A 130 -13.54 -7.93 -26.49
N ILE A 131 -14.07 -7.57 -25.33
CA ILE A 131 -13.33 -7.40 -24.08
C ILE A 131 -13.70 -8.58 -23.18
N HIS A 132 -12.71 -9.34 -22.72
CA HIS A 132 -12.92 -10.33 -21.67
C HIS A 132 -12.30 -9.86 -20.37
N ASN A 133 -13.09 -9.92 -19.29
CA ASN A 133 -12.60 -9.77 -17.93
C ASN A 133 -12.10 -11.13 -17.45
N VAL A 134 -10.86 -11.19 -16.99
CA VAL A 134 -10.32 -12.38 -16.33
C VAL A 134 -10.03 -12.01 -14.89
N GLN A 135 -10.55 -12.80 -13.96
CA GLN A 135 -10.23 -12.71 -12.54
C GLN A 135 -9.26 -13.83 -12.20
N ILE A 136 -8.11 -13.50 -11.63
CA ILE A 136 -7.19 -14.48 -11.06
C ILE A 136 -7.25 -14.36 -9.54
N LYS A 137 -7.50 -15.46 -8.85
CA LYS A 137 -7.43 -15.58 -7.38
C LYS A 137 -6.17 -16.33 -6.97
N SER A 138 -5.60 -16.01 -5.81
CA SER A 138 -4.51 -16.82 -5.26
C SER A 138 -4.98 -18.23 -4.91
N ALA A 139 -4.06 -19.21 -4.86
CA ALA A 139 -4.37 -20.56 -4.39
C ALA A 139 -4.94 -20.54 -2.96
N ASN A 140 -4.44 -19.61 -2.12
CA ASN A 140 -4.84 -19.42 -0.73
C ASN A 140 -5.86 -18.28 -0.58
N TYR A 141 -6.73 -18.08 -1.58
CA TYR A 141 -7.62 -16.90 -1.64
C TYR A 141 -8.41 -16.66 -0.37
N ASP A 142 -9.00 -17.70 0.22
CA ASP A 142 -9.84 -17.55 1.41
C ASP A 142 -9.02 -17.14 2.64
N ALA A 143 -7.82 -17.70 2.82
CA ALA A 143 -6.91 -17.34 3.89
C ALA A 143 -6.37 -15.90 3.73
N GLU A 144 -5.93 -15.55 2.52
CA GLU A 144 -5.47 -14.18 2.21
C GLU A 144 -6.62 -13.16 2.31
N THR A 145 -7.85 -13.55 1.96
CA THR A 145 -9.05 -12.72 2.11
C THR A 145 -9.45 -12.56 3.57
N ALA A 146 -9.36 -13.61 4.39
CA ALA A 146 -9.59 -13.52 5.82
C ALA A 146 -8.53 -12.64 6.50
N ALA A 147 -7.26 -12.75 6.10
CA ALA A 147 -6.19 -11.86 6.54
C ALA A 147 -6.45 -10.41 6.11
N ALA A 148 -6.92 -10.18 4.86
CA ALA A 148 -7.29 -8.86 4.36
C ALA A 148 -8.55 -8.27 5.03
N ALA A 149 -9.50 -9.12 5.43
CA ALA A 149 -10.69 -8.70 6.18
C ALA A 149 -10.34 -8.38 7.63
N SER A 150 -9.43 -9.15 8.24
CA SER A 150 -8.87 -8.86 9.55
C SER A 150 -8.05 -7.56 9.53
N SER A 151 -7.24 -7.32 8.51
CA SER A 151 -6.51 -6.05 8.32
C SER A 151 -7.42 -4.85 8.01
N LYS A 152 -8.71 -5.09 7.75
CA LYS A 152 -9.74 -4.05 7.61
C LYS A 152 -10.33 -3.60 8.96
N LEU A 153 -10.08 -4.33 10.05
CA LEU A 153 -10.38 -3.83 11.39
C LEU A 153 -9.46 -2.65 11.66
N ALA A 154 -10.05 -1.49 11.94
CA ALA A 154 -9.28 -0.31 12.26
C ALA A 154 -8.44 -0.55 13.53
N ALA A 155 -7.18 -0.12 13.50
CA ALA A 155 -6.28 -0.14 14.65
C ALA A 155 -6.97 0.51 15.86
N LYS A 156 -6.82 -0.09 17.04
CA LYS A 156 -7.38 0.40 18.30
C LYS A 156 -6.30 0.38 19.36
N SER A 157 -6.13 1.49 20.07
CA SER A 157 -5.10 1.58 21.10
C SER A 157 -5.31 0.51 22.17
N LYS A 158 -4.23 -0.10 22.63
CA LYS A 158 -4.25 -1.18 23.62
C LYS A 158 -2.92 -1.25 24.35
N SER A 159 -2.93 -1.59 25.63
CA SER A 159 -1.72 -1.97 26.36
C SER A 159 -1.66 -3.48 26.50
N LEU A 160 -0.46 -4.04 26.33
CA LEU A 160 -0.17 -5.45 26.54
C LEU A 160 0.97 -5.56 27.56
N ALA A 161 0.85 -6.48 28.51
CA ALA A 161 1.94 -6.78 29.46
C ALA A 161 3.05 -7.59 28.79
N THR A 162 4.14 -7.88 29.51
CA THR A 162 5.14 -8.87 29.08
C THR A 162 4.48 -10.21 28.70
N GLY A 163 4.92 -10.79 27.59
CA GLY A 163 4.39 -12.03 27.03
C GLY A 163 4.43 -12.08 25.50
N ASN A 164 3.85 -13.15 24.95
CA ASN A 164 3.69 -13.37 23.52
C ASN A 164 2.22 -13.15 23.13
N TRP A 165 1.98 -12.32 22.11
CA TRP A 165 0.66 -11.84 21.75
C TRP A 165 0.40 -12.03 20.26
N THR A 166 -0.75 -12.61 19.90
CA THR A 166 -1.12 -12.86 18.52
C THR A 166 -1.94 -11.70 17.95
N VAL A 167 -1.46 -11.10 16.87
CA VAL A 167 -2.15 -10.01 16.17
C VAL A 167 -3.39 -10.56 15.44
N GLY A 168 -4.53 -9.89 15.63
CA GLY A 168 -5.86 -10.33 15.22
C GLY A 168 -6.67 -11.00 16.34
N LYS A 169 -5.99 -11.52 17.38
CA LYS A 169 -6.62 -12.10 18.58
C LYS A 169 -6.47 -11.14 19.77
N ASP A 170 -5.23 -10.81 20.10
CA ASP A 170 -4.88 -10.04 21.30
C ASP A 170 -4.76 -8.55 21.00
N ILE A 171 -4.36 -8.16 19.81
CA ILE A 171 -4.32 -6.76 19.35
C ILE A 171 -4.79 -6.69 17.90
N GLN A 172 -5.51 -5.63 17.52
CA GLN A 172 -5.96 -5.48 16.13
C GLN A 172 -4.77 -5.17 15.21
N PRO A 173 -4.75 -5.67 13.97
CA PRO A 173 -3.73 -5.28 13.01
C PRO A 173 -3.80 -3.77 12.71
N GLY A 174 -2.68 -3.19 12.29
CA GLY A 174 -2.60 -1.82 11.84
C GLY A 174 -1.35 -1.07 12.29
N TRP A 175 -1.42 0.25 12.20
CA TRP A 175 -0.33 1.16 12.53
C TRP A 175 -0.42 1.65 13.98
N TYR A 176 0.71 1.58 14.69
CA TYR A 176 0.80 1.98 16.08
C TYR A 176 2.09 2.76 16.36
N THR A 177 2.05 3.61 17.37
CA THR A 177 3.25 4.01 18.12
C THR A 177 3.29 3.14 19.37
N ALA A 178 4.34 2.33 19.52
CA ALA A 178 4.60 1.53 20.70
C ALA A 178 5.45 2.32 21.70
N THR A 179 5.11 2.30 22.98
CA THR A 179 5.85 2.95 24.08
C THR A 179 5.90 2.02 25.29
N SER A 180 7.00 2.01 26.04
CA SER A 180 7.10 1.22 27.27
C SER A 180 6.11 1.75 28.32
N THR A 181 5.38 0.87 28.99
CA THR A 181 4.57 1.25 30.17
C THR A 181 5.39 1.28 31.46
N GLY A 182 6.66 0.88 31.41
CA GLY A 182 7.56 0.84 32.56
C GLY A 182 8.74 -0.11 32.34
N GLY A 183 9.93 0.31 32.75
CA GLY A 183 11.17 -0.46 32.58
C GLY A 183 11.73 -0.43 31.16
N SER A 184 12.76 -1.25 30.93
CA SER A 184 13.47 -1.39 29.66
C SER A 184 13.59 -2.87 29.31
N GLY A 185 13.35 -3.22 28.05
CA GLY A 185 13.46 -4.60 27.59
C GLY A 185 13.21 -4.77 26.10
N ASN A 186 13.23 -6.02 25.64
CA ASN A 186 13.10 -6.36 24.23
C ASN A 186 11.63 -6.30 23.79
N PHE A 187 11.41 -5.58 22.70
CA PHE A 187 10.17 -5.54 21.96
C PHE A 187 10.45 -6.00 20.53
N GLN A 188 9.88 -7.15 20.16
CA GLN A 188 10.22 -7.82 18.90
C GLN A 188 9.03 -8.55 18.29
N THR A 189 9.13 -8.89 17.01
CA THR A 189 8.21 -9.82 16.34
C THR A 189 8.90 -11.13 16.04
N GLU A 190 8.14 -12.22 16.02
CA GLU A 190 8.69 -13.57 15.77
C GLU A 190 9.33 -13.72 14.38
N ASP A 191 8.89 -12.94 13.40
CA ASP A 191 9.48 -12.86 12.06
C ASP A 191 10.74 -11.98 11.97
N GLY A 192 11.13 -11.33 13.08
CA GLY A 192 12.28 -10.45 13.16
C GLY A 192 12.10 -9.11 12.46
N GLU A 193 10.90 -8.76 11.95
CA GLU A 193 10.64 -7.43 11.40
C GLU A 193 10.91 -6.34 12.44
N ILE A 194 10.58 -6.60 13.71
CA ILE A 194 10.85 -5.70 14.85
C ILE A 194 11.85 -6.38 15.77
N ASN A 195 12.90 -5.66 16.15
CA ASN A 195 13.87 -6.09 17.15
C ASN A 195 14.53 -4.88 17.82
N VAL A 196 13.90 -4.33 18.85
CA VAL A 196 14.36 -3.11 19.52
C VAL A 196 14.36 -3.25 21.04
N ILE A 197 15.18 -2.45 21.71
CA ILE A 197 15.15 -2.30 23.17
C ILE A 197 14.30 -1.06 23.48
N LEU A 198 13.08 -1.30 23.97
CA LEU A 198 12.13 -0.25 24.29
C LEU A 198 12.21 0.08 25.77
N SER A 199 12.28 1.37 26.10
CA SER A 199 12.47 1.86 27.46
C SER A 199 11.56 3.06 27.75
N THR A 200 11.42 3.42 29.02
CA THR A 200 10.81 4.71 29.42
C THR A 200 11.82 5.85 29.39
N GLN A 201 13.12 5.55 29.22
CA GLN A 201 14.22 6.51 29.17
C GLN A 201 15.13 6.13 28.00
N VAL A 202 15.58 7.12 27.24
CA VAL A 202 16.54 6.90 26.16
C VAL A 202 17.93 6.69 26.74
N ASP A 203 18.60 5.62 26.32
CA ASP A 203 20.00 5.33 26.58
C ASP A 203 20.67 4.97 25.25
N ASN A 204 21.39 5.94 24.69
CA ASN A 204 22.01 5.84 23.37
C ASN A 204 23.12 4.79 23.31
N ASP A 205 23.83 4.56 24.43
CA ASP A 205 24.95 3.61 24.50
C ASP A 205 24.42 2.17 24.52
N MET A 206 23.22 1.97 25.07
CA MET A 206 22.50 0.70 25.05
C MET A 206 21.56 0.53 23.85
N GLY A 207 21.46 1.52 22.96
CA GLY A 207 20.50 1.50 21.84
C GLY A 207 19.03 1.49 22.28
N GLN A 208 18.74 2.02 23.48
CA GLN A 208 17.38 2.10 24.00
C GLN A 208 16.63 3.27 23.38
N ILE A 209 15.42 2.99 22.91
CA ILE A 209 14.50 3.98 22.35
C ILE A 209 13.25 4.11 23.23
N ASP A 210 12.61 5.27 23.21
CA ASP A 210 11.41 5.51 24.03
C ASP A 210 10.08 5.17 23.32
N SER A 211 10.13 5.14 21.99
CA SER A 211 8.98 4.93 21.14
C SER A 211 9.38 4.29 19.82
N TYR A 212 8.52 3.41 19.31
CA TYR A 212 8.74 2.75 18.03
C TYR A 212 7.47 2.76 17.20
N ARG A 213 7.55 3.29 15.98
CA ARG A 213 6.42 3.33 15.06
C ARG A 213 6.34 2.04 14.25
N ILE A 214 5.25 1.30 14.35
CA ILE A 214 5.14 -0.06 13.81
C ILE A 214 3.90 -0.28 12.96
N HIS A 215 3.98 -1.30 12.10
CA HIS A 215 2.83 -1.84 11.39
C HIS A 215 2.74 -3.35 11.61
N ILE A 216 1.82 -3.76 12.46
CA ILE A 216 1.59 -5.17 12.77
C ILE A 216 0.44 -5.74 11.94
N LYS A 217 0.64 -6.92 11.37
CA LYS A 217 -0.25 -7.63 10.45
C LYS A 217 -0.90 -8.80 11.17
N THR A 218 -2.14 -9.14 10.79
CA THR A 218 -2.84 -10.31 11.33
C THR A 218 -1.98 -11.56 11.22
N GLY A 219 -1.94 -12.35 12.29
CA GLY A 219 -1.16 -13.59 12.36
C GLY A 219 0.28 -13.41 12.83
N GLN A 220 0.82 -12.18 12.89
CA GLN A 220 2.12 -11.95 13.53
C GLN A 220 2.05 -12.20 15.05
N THR A 221 3.18 -12.61 15.61
CA THR A 221 3.38 -12.71 17.06
C THR A 221 4.25 -11.54 17.52
N VAL A 222 3.74 -10.76 18.46
CA VAL A 222 4.48 -9.71 19.17
C VAL A 222 5.01 -10.29 20.48
N GLN A 223 6.31 -10.11 20.74
CA GLN A 223 6.99 -10.61 21.93
C GLN A 223 7.49 -9.42 22.76
N ILE A 224 7.07 -9.37 24.03
CA ILE A 224 7.43 -8.32 25.00
C ILE A 224 8.15 -9.01 26.16
N SER A 225 9.40 -8.64 26.43
CA SER A 225 10.20 -9.24 27.51
C SER A 225 11.12 -8.24 28.19
N GLY A 226 11.30 -8.35 29.51
CA GLY A 226 12.19 -7.46 30.28
C GLY A 226 11.58 -6.11 30.69
N LEU A 227 10.44 -5.71 30.13
CA LEU A 227 9.68 -4.51 30.51
C LEU A 227 8.31 -4.86 31.12
N GLN A 228 7.64 -3.90 31.77
CA GLN A 228 6.31 -4.14 32.38
C GLN A 228 5.24 -4.42 31.31
N GLY A 229 5.33 -3.73 30.18
CA GLY A 229 4.40 -3.84 29.06
C GLY A 229 4.65 -2.78 28.01
N VAL A 230 3.84 -2.82 26.95
CA VAL A 230 3.88 -1.86 25.84
C VAL A 230 2.50 -1.28 25.65
N HIS A 231 2.42 0.05 25.59
CA HIS A 231 1.24 0.77 25.14
C HIS A 231 1.32 1.00 23.63
N PHE A 232 0.34 0.44 22.91
CA PHE A 232 0.16 0.62 21.48
C PHE A 232 -0.86 1.73 21.26
N GLN A 233 -0.41 2.90 20.84
CA GLN A 233 -1.28 4.00 20.45
C GLN A 233 -1.60 3.90 18.96
N ALA A 234 -2.88 3.73 18.60
CA ALA A 234 -3.29 3.58 17.21
C ALA A 234 -3.03 4.87 16.40
N ILE A 235 -2.45 4.70 15.21
CA ILE A 235 -2.19 5.76 14.24
C ILE A 235 -3.30 5.73 13.18
N SER A 236 -4.29 6.61 13.34
CA SER A 236 -5.38 6.78 12.37
C SER A 236 -5.10 7.88 11.34
N LYS A 237 -4.21 8.82 11.67
CA LYS A 237 -3.80 9.92 10.80
C LYS A 237 -2.32 9.79 10.50
N HIS A 238 -2.01 9.82 9.22
CA HIS A 238 -0.64 9.75 8.72
C HIS A 238 -0.23 11.18 8.32
N PRO A 239 0.57 11.88 9.14
CA PRO A 239 1.07 13.19 8.75
C PRO A 239 1.93 13.03 7.49
N LYS A 240 1.80 13.94 6.52
CA LYS A 240 2.65 13.95 5.31
C LYS A 240 3.92 14.75 5.60
N ILE A 241 4.87 14.11 6.24
CA ILE A 241 6.18 14.67 6.60
C ILE A 241 6.91 15.04 5.31
N SER A 242 7.43 16.25 5.24
CA SER A 242 8.31 16.72 4.15
C SER A 242 9.61 17.31 4.65
N GLY A 243 9.91 17.11 5.93
CA GLY A 243 11.11 17.56 6.61
C GLY A 243 10.92 17.59 8.12
N GLY A 244 12.02 17.75 8.86
CA GLY A 244 12.03 17.77 10.32
C GLY A 244 12.50 16.44 10.90
N THR A 245 12.20 16.20 12.18
CA THR A 245 12.65 14.99 12.88
C THR A 245 11.58 13.91 12.93
N ILE A 246 12.00 12.66 12.80
CA ILE A 246 11.16 11.49 13.00
C ILE A 246 11.79 10.58 14.06
N SER A 247 10.96 9.85 14.78
CA SER A 247 11.40 8.84 15.75
C SER A 247 11.69 7.50 15.09
N ALA A 248 12.21 6.55 15.86
CA ALA A 248 12.40 5.17 15.44
C ALA A 248 11.11 4.52 14.88
N GLY A 249 11.27 3.67 13.86
CA GLY A 249 10.20 2.83 13.31
C GLY A 249 10.08 2.86 11.78
N PHE A 250 8.93 2.39 11.29
CA PHE A 250 8.59 2.24 9.88
C PHE A 250 7.83 3.45 9.34
N TYR A 251 8.15 3.89 8.13
CA TYR A 251 7.51 5.01 7.45
C TYR A 251 7.26 4.71 5.97
N ARG A 252 6.00 4.74 5.54
CA ARG A 252 5.59 4.53 4.15
C ARG A 252 5.75 5.80 3.33
N ILE A 253 6.54 5.74 2.27
CA ILE A 253 6.73 6.86 1.35
C ILE A 253 5.47 7.06 0.49
N GLY A 254 5.03 8.31 0.36
CA GLY A 254 3.75 8.71 -0.23
C GLY A 254 2.57 8.71 0.73
N LYS A 255 2.71 8.14 1.94
CA LYS A 255 1.67 8.15 2.98
C LYS A 255 2.10 8.94 4.22
N ASP A 256 3.29 8.61 4.74
CA ASP A 256 3.89 9.19 5.94
C ASP A 256 4.93 10.26 5.58
N ILE A 257 5.79 9.96 4.60
CA ILE A 257 6.81 10.90 4.12
C ILE A 257 6.51 11.19 2.65
N LYS A 258 6.59 12.45 2.22
CA LYS A 258 6.43 12.78 0.79
C LYS A 258 7.61 12.20 -0.01
N PRO A 259 7.37 11.64 -1.21
CA PRO A 259 8.47 11.19 -2.07
C PRO A 259 9.42 12.35 -2.41
N GLY A 260 10.71 12.05 -2.58
CA GLY A 260 11.73 13.03 -2.90
C GLY A 260 13.12 12.61 -2.45
N ARG A 261 14.12 13.44 -2.77
CA ARG A 261 15.49 13.27 -2.29
C ARG A 261 15.64 13.87 -0.89
N TYR A 262 16.20 13.11 0.03
CA TYR A 262 16.43 13.56 1.40
C TYR A 262 17.85 13.26 1.85
N LYS A 263 18.41 14.20 2.61
CA LYS A 263 19.50 13.92 3.53
C LYS A 263 18.89 13.46 4.85
N ILE A 264 19.24 12.24 5.27
CA ILE A 264 18.86 11.66 6.57
C ILE A 264 20.08 11.77 7.49
N SER A 265 19.96 12.45 8.63
CA SER A 265 21.06 12.64 9.58
C SER A 265 20.67 12.13 10.96
N ALA A 266 21.61 11.52 11.68
CA ALA A 266 21.42 11.14 13.07
C ALA A 266 21.22 12.40 13.93
N VAL A 267 20.19 12.40 14.77
CA VAL A 267 19.91 13.48 15.73
C VAL A 267 20.12 12.98 17.16
N GLN A 268 19.72 11.73 17.43
CA GLN A 268 19.91 11.10 18.73
C GLN A 268 20.15 9.60 18.57
N GLY A 269 21.17 9.10 19.27
CA GLY A 269 21.51 7.68 19.31
C GLY A 269 22.33 7.18 18.12
N SER A 270 22.37 5.86 18.01
CA SER A 270 22.93 5.13 16.88
C SER A 270 22.03 3.97 16.50
N GLY A 271 22.05 3.54 15.25
CA GLY A 271 21.18 2.47 14.78
C GLY A 271 21.20 2.32 13.27
N ASN A 272 20.41 1.36 12.76
CA ASN A 272 20.30 1.18 11.32
C ASN A 272 19.28 2.15 10.72
N VAL A 273 19.55 2.63 9.51
CA VAL A 273 18.60 3.27 8.62
C VAL A 273 18.57 2.47 7.33
N GLN A 274 17.39 1.99 6.94
CA GLN A 274 17.26 1.11 5.78
C GLN A 274 15.97 1.34 5.00
N THR A 275 16.01 1.05 3.71
CA THR A 275 14.82 0.97 2.86
C THR A 275 14.52 -0.50 2.54
N ASN A 276 13.24 -0.82 2.31
CA ASN A 276 12.81 -2.20 2.07
C ASN A 276 13.28 -2.80 0.73
N ASP A 277 13.81 -1.97 -0.17
CA ASP A 277 14.49 -2.39 -1.41
C ASP A 277 16.01 -2.54 -1.24
N GLY A 278 16.56 -2.13 -0.09
CA GLY A 278 17.99 -2.21 0.22
C GLY A 278 18.84 -1.09 -0.38
N GLU A 279 18.25 -0.08 -1.03
CA GLU A 279 18.99 1.08 -1.56
C GLU A 279 19.71 1.85 -0.44
N VAL A 280 19.13 1.88 0.76
CA VAL A 280 19.80 2.34 1.99
C VAL A 280 19.94 1.18 2.95
N ASN A 281 21.14 1.05 3.52
CA ASN A 281 21.43 0.15 4.63
C ASN A 281 22.65 0.70 5.39
N GLU A 282 22.44 1.75 6.17
CA GLU A 282 23.50 2.52 6.81
C GLU A 282 23.35 2.53 8.33
N ILE A 283 24.44 2.32 9.04
CA ILE A 283 24.49 2.51 10.48
C ILE A 283 24.77 4.00 10.73
N LEU A 284 23.74 4.74 11.14
CA LEU A 284 23.88 6.14 11.50
C LEU A 284 24.18 6.30 12.99
N ALA A 285 24.99 7.29 13.35
CA ALA A 285 25.25 7.67 14.74
C ALA A 285 25.50 9.18 14.86
N THR A 286 25.15 9.77 16.01
CA THR A 286 25.46 11.18 16.30
C THR A 286 26.96 11.44 16.45
N ASN A 287 27.71 10.43 16.93
CA ASN A 287 29.16 10.42 17.03
C ASN A 287 29.69 9.20 16.27
N PRO A 288 29.87 9.29 14.93
CA PRO A 288 30.20 8.13 14.12
C PRO A 288 31.57 7.54 14.45
N ASP A 289 31.60 6.23 14.72
CA ASP A 289 32.82 5.45 14.74
C ASP A 289 33.09 4.81 13.37
N SER A 290 34.08 5.35 12.65
CA SER A 290 34.48 4.84 11.34
C SER A 290 35.01 3.40 11.38
N SER A 291 35.55 2.95 12.52
CA SER A 291 36.02 1.57 12.67
C SER A 291 34.88 0.56 12.74
N MET A 292 33.69 1.02 13.11
CA MET A 292 32.43 0.26 13.10
C MET A 292 31.61 0.49 11.82
N GLY A 293 32.15 1.24 10.85
CA GLY A 293 31.45 1.58 9.61
C GLY A 293 30.29 2.57 9.79
N GLN A 294 30.25 3.31 10.90
CA GLN A 294 29.18 4.27 11.16
C GLN A 294 29.40 5.57 10.40
N VAL A 295 28.30 6.20 9.99
CA VAL A 295 28.29 7.53 9.37
C VAL A 295 27.31 8.46 10.07
N GLY A 296 27.48 9.77 9.92
CA GLY A 296 26.57 10.74 10.57
C GLY A 296 25.27 10.99 9.78
N ASN A 297 25.28 10.69 8.48
CA ASN A 297 24.18 10.94 7.57
C ASN A 297 24.33 10.14 6.28
N THR A 298 23.22 9.99 5.55
CA THR A 298 23.16 9.46 4.19
C THR A 298 22.19 10.29 3.34
N THR A 299 22.31 10.20 2.00
CA THR A 299 21.37 10.84 1.07
C THR A 299 20.67 9.76 0.25
N VAL A 300 19.34 9.83 0.19
CA VAL A 300 18.51 8.81 -0.46
C VAL A 300 17.40 9.46 -1.29
N ASP A 301 17.09 8.84 -2.42
CA ASP A 301 15.92 9.14 -3.23
C ASP A 301 14.76 8.23 -2.78
N LEU A 302 13.79 8.77 -2.06
CA LEU A 302 12.65 8.01 -1.52
C LEU A 302 11.47 8.03 -2.50
N SER A 303 11.12 6.88 -3.06
CA SER A 303 10.04 6.71 -4.04
C SER A 303 8.73 6.27 -3.39
N LYS A 304 7.62 6.71 -3.98
CA LYS A 304 6.28 6.33 -3.50
C LYS A 304 6.11 4.80 -3.45
N GLY A 305 5.72 4.28 -2.29
CA GLY A 305 5.49 2.85 -2.08
C GLY A 305 6.59 2.16 -1.28
N GLU A 306 7.77 2.77 -1.18
CA GLU A 306 8.85 2.30 -0.30
C GLU A 306 8.50 2.45 1.18
N ILE A 307 9.29 1.78 2.01
CA ILE A 307 9.27 1.86 3.45
C ILE A 307 10.68 2.23 3.92
N LEU A 308 10.78 3.37 4.59
CA LEU A 308 11.95 3.75 5.37
C LEU A 308 11.82 3.16 6.77
N MET A 309 12.89 2.56 7.28
CA MET A 309 13.00 1.98 8.61
C MET A 309 14.19 2.63 9.31
N THR A 310 14.02 2.96 10.59
CA THR A 310 15.15 3.40 11.42
C THR A 310 15.01 2.91 12.85
N ASP A 311 16.13 2.46 13.41
CA ASP A 311 16.24 2.06 14.81
C ASP A 311 16.88 3.14 15.69
N LEU A 312 17.27 4.28 15.10
CA LEU A 312 17.72 5.43 15.87
C LEU A 312 16.53 6.07 16.57
N GLU A 313 16.75 6.46 17.83
CA GLU A 313 15.80 7.26 18.61
C GLU A 313 15.25 8.43 17.78
N GLN A 314 16.15 9.18 17.11
CA GLN A 314 15.75 10.30 16.29
C GLN A 314 16.66 10.53 15.09
N VAL A 315 16.05 10.74 13.92
CA VAL A 315 16.74 11.22 12.71
C VAL A 315 16.06 12.48 12.16
N SER A 316 16.83 13.33 11.49
CA SER A 316 16.30 14.46 10.73
C SER A 316 16.21 14.12 9.24
N LEU A 317 15.09 14.49 8.62
CA LEU A 317 14.90 14.50 7.18
C LEU A 317 15.00 15.93 6.67
N THR A 318 15.96 16.17 5.77
CA THR A 318 16.11 17.46 5.08
C THR A 318 16.01 17.22 3.58
N GLN A 319 14.92 17.72 2.98
CA GLN A 319 14.72 17.61 1.53
C GLN A 319 15.85 18.33 0.79
N GLN A 320 16.38 17.70 -0.26
CA GLN A 320 17.44 18.24 -1.12
C GLN A 320 16.88 18.83 -2.41
#